data_AF-A0AAD4FRG8-F1
#
_entry.id   AF-A0AAD4FRG8-F1
#
_cell.length_a   1.000
_cell.length_b   1.000
_cell.length_c   1.000
_cell.angle_alpha   90.00
_cell.angle_beta   90.00
_cell.angle_gamma   90.00
#
_symmetry.space_group_name_H-M   'P 1'
#
loop_
_entity.id
_entity.type
_entity.pdbx_description
1 polymer ?
#
loop_
_entity_poly.entity_id
_entity_poly.type
_entity_poly.pdbx_seq_one_letter_code
_entity_poly.pdbx_strand_id
1 'polypeptide(L)'
;MRKFPSMTQPTGSLYCGPYCIIACLDVFELLPVEPAVSLNAYNLKTQTFNGEPLVIHGQHDLITLARNIYTITGIITPGENPKYIESTGYNSLAAMLYVLTKLGLKCEVVIRDKQTHTYLSSVFEQEFSLIKEQSVDISYLNDENLKRAQSMLVSVISVNGALHYILNNEQGEWFDPHLKERVQLWDPIETWDKSDNKRDGATWLGVSIRVKNK
;
A
#
# COMPACT_ATOMS: atom_id res chain seq x y z
N MET A 1 -11.48 14.21 -6.38
CA MET A 1 -11.42 12.88 -5.73
C MET A 1 -12.57 12.78 -4.74
N ARG A 2 -13.19 11.60 -4.58
CA ARG A 2 -14.17 11.38 -3.51
C ARG A 2 -13.46 11.38 -2.15
N LYS A 3 -14.23 11.55 -1.07
CA LYS A 3 -13.72 11.31 0.29
C LYS A 3 -13.42 9.84 0.47
N PHE A 4 -12.51 9.51 1.39
CA PHE A 4 -12.25 8.12 1.74
C PHE A 4 -13.50 7.40 2.26
N PRO A 5 -13.65 6.09 1.95
CA PRO A 5 -14.77 5.30 2.43
C PRO A 5 -14.72 5.13 3.95
N SER A 6 -15.89 4.97 4.56
CA SER A 6 -16.02 4.72 6.00
C SER A 6 -15.77 3.24 6.30
N MET A 7 -14.50 2.86 6.44
CA MET A 7 -14.09 1.49 6.78
C MET A 7 -13.04 1.47 7.87
N THR A 8 -13.12 0.45 8.72
CA THR A 8 -12.09 0.15 9.74
C THR A 8 -11.84 -1.35 9.68
N GLN A 9 -10.59 -1.76 9.70
CA GLN A 9 -10.26 -3.19 9.72
C GLN A 9 -10.62 -3.80 11.09
N PRO A 10 -10.86 -5.13 11.16
CA PRO A 10 -11.04 -5.81 12.43
C PRO A 10 -9.83 -5.62 13.37
N THR A 11 -10.09 -5.42 14.66
CA THR A 11 -9.04 -5.31 15.68
C THR A 11 -8.11 -6.53 15.65
N GLY A 12 -6.80 -6.30 15.64
CA GLY A 12 -5.78 -7.35 15.61
C GLY A 12 -5.56 -8.01 14.25
N SER A 13 -6.29 -7.60 13.20
CA SER A 13 -6.01 -8.07 11.84
C SER A 13 -4.77 -7.40 11.23
N LEU A 14 -4.25 -7.98 10.14
CA LEU A 14 -3.14 -7.44 9.36
C LEU A 14 -3.63 -6.89 8.01
N TYR A 15 -4.86 -6.39 7.94
CA TYR A 15 -5.53 -6.06 6.66
C TYR A 15 -5.28 -4.63 6.17
N CYS A 16 -4.38 -3.88 6.80
CA CYS A 16 -4.22 -2.44 6.56
C CYS A 16 -3.89 -2.09 5.10
N GLY A 17 -3.03 -2.88 4.46
CA GLY A 17 -2.69 -2.73 3.05
C GLY A 17 -3.95 -2.83 2.16
N PRO A 18 -4.63 -3.98 2.11
CA PRO A 18 -5.84 -4.15 1.33
C PRO A 18 -6.90 -3.09 1.58
N TYR A 19 -7.09 -2.64 2.82
CA TYR A 19 -8.03 -1.56 3.12
C TYR A 19 -7.62 -0.24 2.44
N CYS A 20 -6.33 0.09 2.42
CA CYS A 20 -5.82 1.22 1.65
C CYS A 20 -6.02 1.01 0.13
N ILE A 21 -5.85 -0.20 -0.41
CA ILE A 21 -6.14 -0.48 -1.82
C ILE A 21 -7.62 -0.21 -2.12
N ILE A 22 -8.53 -0.73 -1.31
CA ILE A 22 -9.97 -0.53 -1.54
C ILE A 22 -10.35 0.94 -1.42
N ALA A 23 -9.77 1.67 -0.46
CA ALA A 23 -9.96 3.11 -0.37
C ALA A 23 -9.47 3.84 -1.63
N CYS A 24 -8.33 3.44 -2.22
CA CYS A 24 -7.88 4.00 -3.48
C CYS A 24 -8.89 3.77 -4.62
N LEU A 25 -9.39 2.54 -4.75
CA LEU A 25 -10.33 2.17 -5.81
C LEU A 25 -11.68 2.91 -5.66
N ASP A 26 -12.17 3.05 -4.43
CA ASP A 26 -13.40 3.79 -4.14
C ASP A 26 -13.25 5.28 -4.46
N VAL A 27 -12.13 5.89 -4.04
CA VAL A 27 -11.85 7.32 -4.28
C VAL A 27 -11.71 7.64 -5.77
N PHE A 28 -11.12 6.72 -6.55
CA PHE A 28 -10.97 6.83 -8.00
C PHE A 28 -12.18 6.28 -8.79
N GLU A 29 -13.24 5.86 -8.11
CA GLU A 29 -14.48 5.38 -8.75
C GLU A 29 -14.27 4.15 -9.64
N LEU A 30 -13.33 3.27 -9.28
CA LEU A 30 -13.00 2.02 -9.99
C LEU A 30 -13.74 0.80 -9.43
N LEU A 31 -14.77 1.02 -8.61
CA LEU A 31 -15.65 -0.02 -8.07
C LEU A 31 -17.08 0.16 -8.59
N PRO A 32 -17.80 -0.93 -8.90
CA PRO A 32 -17.35 -2.33 -8.91
C PRO A 32 -16.27 -2.61 -9.96
N VAL A 33 -15.50 -3.69 -9.75
CA VAL A 33 -14.41 -4.08 -10.66
C VAL A 33 -15.00 -4.72 -11.91
N GLU A 34 -14.94 -3.99 -13.03
CA GLU A 34 -15.43 -4.43 -14.34
C GLU A 34 -14.46 -3.99 -15.46
N PRO A 35 -14.03 -4.89 -16.35
CA PRO A 35 -14.31 -6.34 -16.40
C PRO A 35 -13.58 -7.12 -15.28
N ALA A 36 -13.83 -8.43 -15.20
CA ALA A 36 -13.15 -9.31 -14.25
C ALA A 36 -11.61 -9.21 -14.35
N VAL A 37 -10.94 -9.10 -13.20
CA VAL A 37 -9.49 -9.05 -13.09
C VAL A 37 -8.98 -10.29 -12.36
N SER A 38 -8.00 -10.96 -12.94
CA SER A 38 -7.29 -12.08 -12.31
C SER A 38 -6.02 -11.59 -11.62
N LEU A 39 -5.89 -11.87 -10.33
CA LEU A 39 -4.72 -11.59 -9.51
C LEU A 39 -4.07 -12.91 -9.12
N ASN A 40 -2.90 -13.21 -9.66
CA ASN A 40 -2.15 -14.42 -9.32
C ASN A 40 -1.51 -14.28 -7.94
N ALA A 41 -1.65 -15.33 -7.12
CA ALA A 41 -0.93 -15.42 -5.86
C ALA A 41 0.59 -15.49 -6.07
N TYR A 42 1.34 -15.12 -5.04
CA TYR A 42 2.79 -15.30 -5.02
C TYR A 42 3.13 -16.80 -4.94
N ASN A 43 4.01 -17.24 -5.83
CA ASN A 43 4.48 -18.62 -5.86
C ASN A 43 5.86 -18.72 -5.20
N LEU A 44 5.92 -19.38 -4.04
CA LEU A 44 7.17 -19.55 -3.28
C LEU A 44 8.28 -20.28 -4.06
N LYS A 45 7.92 -21.14 -5.03
CA LYS A 45 8.90 -21.92 -5.80
C LYS A 45 9.54 -21.10 -6.92
N THR A 46 8.74 -20.33 -7.64
CA THR A 46 9.23 -19.49 -8.75
C THR A 46 9.51 -18.05 -8.35
N GLN A 47 9.22 -17.69 -7.09
CA GLN A 47 9.41 -16.37 -6.51
C GLN A 47 8.77 -15.24 -7.32
N THR A 48 7.58 -15.49 -7.88
CA THR A 48 6.88 -14.58 -8.80
C THR A 48 5.35 -14.69 -8.62
N PHE A 49 4.60 -13.69 -9.10
CA PHE A 49 3.12 -13.70 -9.08
C PHE A 49 2.54 -14.52 -10.23
N ASN A 50 2.69 -15.84 -10.16
CA ASN A 50 2.17 -16.80 -11.16
C ASN A 50 1.44 -18.00 -10.51
N GLY A 51 1.14 -17.92 -9.21
CA GLY A 51 0.39 -18.94 -8.50
C GLY A 51 -1.11 -18.92 -8.83
N GLU A 52 -1.88 -19.67 -8.04
CA GLU A 52 -3.33 -19.78 -8.21
C GLU A 52 -4.00 -18.39 -8.25
N PRO A 53 -4.87 -18.12 -9.23
CA PRO A 53 -5.48 -16.82 -9.40
C PRO A 53 -6.67 -16.62 -8.46
N LEU A 54 -6.73 -15.43 -7.86
CA LEU A 54 -7.94 -14.84 -7.32
C LEU A 54 -8.61 -14.01 -8.41
N VAL A 55 -9.84 -14.38 -8.79
CA VAL A 55 -10.65 -13.60 -9.73
C VAL A 55 -11.53 -12.62 -8.96
N ILE A 56 -11.43 -11.34 -9.31
CA ILE A 56 -12.23 -10.24 -8.75
C ILE A 56 -13.16 -9.72 -9.84
N HIS A 57 -14.46 -9.62 -9.55
CA HIS A 57 -15.46 -9.17 -10.51
C HIS A 57 -16.74 -8.68 -9.83
N GLY A 58 -17.32 -7.59 -10.35
CA GLY A 58 -18.65 -7.13 -9.95
C GLY A 58 -18.69 -6.45 -8.58
N GLN A 59 -19.91 -6.36 -8.04
CA GLN A 59 -20.16 -5.73 -6.76
C GLN A 59 -19.76 -6.66 -5.61
N HIS A 60 -18.65 -6.31 -4.97
CA HIS A 60 -18.28 -6.84 -3.66
C HIS A 60 -18.53 -5.78 -2.60
N ASP A 61 -18.96 -6.21 -1.41
CA ASP A 61 -18.82 -5.34 -0.26
C ASP A 61 -17.32 -5.05 -0.02
N LEU A 62 -17.02 -3.81 0.35
CA LEU A 62 -15.64 -3.32 0.41
C LEU A 62 -14.77 -4.15 1.38
N ILE A 63 -15.36 -4.69 2.44
CA ILE A 63 -14.68 -5.48 3.47
C ILE A 63 -14.30 -6.86 2.91
N THR A 64 -15.23 -7.56 2.25
CA THR A 64 -14.97 -8.84 1.60
C THR A 64 -13.91 -8.69 0.53
N LEU A 65 -13.98 -7.62 -0.27
CA LEU A 65 -12.97 -7.37 -1.29
C LEU A 65 -11.58 -7.15 -0.69
N ALA A 66 -11.47 -6.37 0.39
CA ALA A 66 -10.21 -6.20 1.12
C ALA A 66 -9.67 -7.53 1.68
N ARG A 67 -10.54 -8.39 2.23
CA ARG A 67 -10.15 -9.71 2.76
C ARG A 67 -9.70 -10.66 1.66
N ASN A 68 -10.32 -10.60 0.48
CA ASN A 68 -9.88 -11.37 -0.67
C ASN A 68 -8.51 -10.89 -1.16
N ILE A 69 -8.30 -9.58 -1.31
CA ILE A 69 -7.00 -9.02 -1.70
C ILE A 69 -5.91 -9.34 -0.67
N TYR A 70 -6.24 -9.43 0.62
CA TYR A 70 -5.29 -9.82 1.66
C TYR A 70 -4.64 -11.19 1.41
N THR A 71 -5.32 -12.13 0.75
CA THR A 71 -4.71 -13.43 0.42
C THR A 71 -3.55 -13.32 -0.57
N ILE A 72 -3.46 -12.19 -1.30
CA ILE A 72 -2.37 -11.88 -2.23
C ILE A 72 -1.30 -11.02 -1.55
N THR A 73 -1.70 -10.08 -0.68
CA THR A 73 -0.77 -9.09 -0.13
C THR A 73 -0.15 -9.49 1.20
N GLY A 74 -0.87 -10.26 2.03
CA GLY A 74 -0.49 -10.67 3.38
C GLY A 74 0.53 -11.81 3.42
N ILE A 75 1.69 -11.62 2.80
CA ILE A 75 2.61 -12.69 2.43
C ILE A 75 4.03 -12.52 2.98
N ILE A 76 4.29 -11.56 3.89
CA ILE A 76 5.62 -11.38 4.48
C ILE A 76 5.64 -11.53 6.01
N THR A 77 6.71 -12.09 6.56
CA THR A 77 6.93 -12.11 8.02
C THR A 77 7.28 -10.70 8.54
N PRO A 78 7.05 -10.40 9.83
CA PRO A 78 7.53 -9.14 10.42
C PRO A 78 9.05 -9.05 10.48
N GLY A 79 9.55 -7.81 10.55
CA GLY A 79 10.96 -7.48 10.76
C GLY A 79 11.74 -7.24 9.46
N GLU A 80 13.01 -6.87 9.62
CA GLU A 80 13.99 -6.83 8.53
C GLU A 80 14.26 -8.23 8.00
N ASN A 81 14.61 -8.34 6.72
CA ASN A 81 14.82 -9.59 5.99
C ASN A 81 13.61 -10.54 6.08
N PRO A 82 12.40 -10.05 5.75
CA PRO A 82 11.21 -10.86 5.90
C PRO A 82 11.23 -12.03 4.92
N LYS A 83 10.69 -13.17 5.36
CA LYS A 83 10.43 -14.31 4.49
C LYS A 83 9.07 -14.14 3.85
N TYR A 84 8.98 -14.52 2.58
CA TYR A 84 7.70 -14.69 1.91
C TYR A 84 7.05 -16.01 2.36
N ILE A 85 5.76 -15.95 2.67
CA ILE A 85 4.95 -17.05 3.17
C ILE A 85 3.63 -17.10 2.39
N GLU A 86 2.92 -18.23 2.45
CA GLU A 86 1.71 -18.44 1.65
C GLU A 86 0.56 -17.51 2.02
N SER A 87 0.41 -17.17 3.31
CA SER A 87 -0.65 -16.27 3.79
C SER A 87 -0.43 -15.87 5.25
N THR A 88 -1.33 -15.03 5.79
CA THR A 88 -1.41 -14.61 7.22
C THR A 88 -0.25 -13.74 7.72
N GLY A 89 0.55 -13.18 6.81
CA GLY A 89 1.64 -12.27 7.11
C GLY A 89 1.24 -10.79 7.11
N TYR A 90 2.26 -9.94 7.22
CA TYR A 90 2.17 -8.52 6.94
C TYR A 90 2.02 -8.28 5.43
N ASN A 91 1.58 -7.09 5.06
CA ASN A 91 1.38 -6.73 3.66
C ASN A 91 2.71 -6.40 2.98
N SER A 92 3.01 -7.13 1.91
CA SER A 92 4.13 -6.85 1.00
C SER A 92 3.85 -5.59 0.18
N LEU A 93 4.81 -4.66 0.13
CA LEU A 93 4.76 -3.45 -0.70
C LEU A 93 4.72 -3.85 -2.18
N ALA A 94 5.52 -4.84 -2.58
CA ALA A 94 5.57 -5.37 -3.94
C ALA A 94 4.24 -6.01 -4.36
N ALA A 95 3.59 -6.78 -3.48
CA ALA A 95 2.28 -7.36 -3.74
C ALA A 95 1.17 -6.31 -3.80
N MET A 96 1.23 -5.31 -2.92
CA MET A 96 0.32 -4.17 -2.94
C MET A 96 0.41 -3.40 -4.26
N LEU A 97 1.64 -3.15 -4.74
CA LEU A 97 1.92 -2.51 -6.03
C LEU A 97 1.38 -3.34 -7.21
N TYR A 98 1.57 -4.67 -7.16
CA TYR A 98 1.07 -5.60 -8.15
C TYR A 98 -0.46 -5.52 -8.28
N VAL A 99 -1.16 -5.57 -7.15
CA VAL A 99 -2.63 -5.51 -7.12
C VAL A 99 -3.14 -4.17 -7.67
N LEU A 100 -2.59 -3.04 -7.21
CA LEU A 100 -3.00 -1.72 -7.68
C LEU A 100 -2.82 -1.57 -9.21
N THR A 101 -1.68 -2.02 -9.72
CA THR A 101 -1.37 -1.97 -11.17
C THR A 101 -2.30 -2.87 -11.97
N LYS A 102 -2.57 -4.09 -11.50
CA LYS A 102 -3.50 -5.03 -12.17
C LYS A 102 -4.95 -4.55 -12.18
N LEU A 103 -5.36 -3.81 -11.15
CA LEU A 103 -6.67 -3.15 -11.09
C LEU A 103 -6.74 -1.84 -11.89
N GLY A 104 -5.70 -1.55 -12.68
CA GLY A 104 -5.73 -0.50 -13.67
C GLY A 104 -5.32 0.88 -13.15
N LEU A 105 -4.71 0.98 -11.97
CA LEU A 105 -4.14 2.24 -11.48
C LEU A 105 -2.72 2.44 -12.02
N LYS A 106 -2.34 3.70 -12.21
CA LYS A 106 -0.95 4.07 -12.50
C LYS A 106 -0.20 4.21 -11.18
N CYS A 107 0.88 3.46 -11.01
CA CYS A 107 1.66 3.44 -9.79
C CYS A 107 3.12 3.84 -10.02
N GLU A 108 3.74 4.42 -9.00
CA GLU A 108 5.19 4.58 -8.86
C GLU A 108 5.57 4.35 -7.39
N VAL A 109 6.80 3.92 -7.13
CA VAL A 109 7.34 3.81 -5.77
C VAL A 109 8.12 5.08 -5.46
N VAL A 110 7.69 5.80 -4.44
CA VAL A 110 8.34 7.03 -3.98
C VAL A 110 9.13 6.72 -2.73
N ILE A 111 10.43 7.03 -2.76
CA ILE A 111 11.36 6.81 -1.65
C ILE A 111 11.90 8.16 -1.19
N ARG A 112 12.11 8.33 0.13
CA ARG A 112 12.57 9.58 0.72
C ARG A 112 13.85 10.10 0.07
N ASP A 113 14.86 9.25 -0.03
CA ASP A 113 16.18 9.61 -0.53
C ASP A 113 16.98 8.36 -0.91
N LYS A 114 18.17 8.57 -1.50
CA LYS A 114 19.07 7.47 -1.91
C LYS A 114 19.55 6.61 -0.74
N GLN A 115 19.79 7.20 0.43
CA GLN A 115 20.28 6.47 1.60
C GLN A 115 19.21 5.50 2.10
N THR A 116 17.97 5.96 2.17
CA THR A 116 16.78 5.19 2.54
C THR A 116 16.56 4.06 1.55
N HIS A 117 16.67 4.33 0.24
CA HIS A 117 16.56 3.28 -0.77
C HIS A 117 17.65 2.22 -0.62
N THR A 118 18.92 2.61 -0.46
CA THR A 118 20.01 1.66 -0.24
C THR A 118 19.75 0.77 0.97
N TYR A 119 19.33 1.37 2.09
CA TYR A 119 19.00 0.60 3.29
C TYR A 119 17.82 -0.34 3.08
N LEU A 120 16.68 0.16 2.59
CA LEU A 120 15.48 -0.67 2.38
C LEU A 120 15.73 -1.80 1.38
N SER A 121 16.47 -1.54 0.29
CA SER A 121 16.86 -2.58 -0.67
C SER A 121 17.78 -3.64 -0.07
N SER A 122 18.54 -3.31 0.98
CA SER A 122 19.41 -4.28 1.67
C SER A 122 18.66 -5.18 2.65
N VAL A 123 17.59 -4.69 3.29
CA VAL A 123 16.83 -5.44 4.30
C VAL A 123 15.48 -5.96 3.78
N PHE A 124 15.05 -5.55 2.59
CA PHE A 124 13.84 -6.01 1.90
C PHE A 124 14.17 -6.43 0.45
N GLU A 125 15.27 -7.16 0.25
CA GLU A 125 15.80 -7.51 -1.08
C GLU A 125 14.73 -8.10 -2.02
N GLN A 126 13.95 -9.07 -1.54
CA GLN A 126 12.89 -9.70 -2.33
C GLN A 126 11.79 -8.72 -2.76
N GLU A 127 11.41 -7.76 -1.90
CA GLU A 127 10.42 -6.73 -2.25
C GLU A 127 10.93 -5.89 -3.42
N PHE A 128 12.17 -5.42 -3.36
CA PHE A 128 12.75 -4.57 -4.39
C PHE A 128 13.05 -5.33 -5.69
N SER A 129 13.37 -6.63 -5.61
CA SER A 129 13.44 -7.50 -6.80
C SER A 129 12.10 -7.56 -7.51
N LEU A 130 11.01 -7.82 -6.77
CA LEU A 130 9.65 -7.91 -7.32
C LEU A 130 9.12 -6.57 -7.83
N ILE A 131 9.46 -5.44 -7.19
CA ILE A 131 9.12 -4.11 -7.69
C ILE A 131 9.79 -3.87 -9.06
N LYS A 132 11.06 -4.25 -9.19
CA LYS A 132 11.82 -4.11 -10.44
C LYS A 132 11.22 -4.95 -11.56
N GLU A 133 10.83 -6.19 -11.28
CA GLU A 133 10.18 -7.09 -12.26
C GLU A 133 8.86 -6.51 -12.79
N GLN A 134 8.11 -5.78 -11.95
CA GLN A 134 6.88 -5.12 -12.34
C GLN A 134 7.08 -3.91 -13.27
N SER A 135 8.33 -3.51 -13.54
CA SER A 135 8.69 -2.39 -14.42
C SER A 135 8.01 -1.07 -14.02
N VAL A 136 7.85 -0.85 -12.71
CA VAL A 136 7.30 0.38 -12.13
C VAL A 136 8.44 1.35 -11.82
N ASP A 137 8.19 2.64 -12.07
CA ASP A 137 9.15 3.70 -11.77
C ASP A 137 9.41 3.82 -10.27
N ILE A 138 10.69 4.02 -9.91
CA ILE A 138 11.12 4.40 -8.56
C ILE A 138 11.60 5.86 -8.61
N SER A 139 10.99 6.73 -7.83
CA SER A 139 11.36 8.14 -7.72
C SER A 139 11.80 8.50 -6.30
N TYR A 140 12.70 9.48 -6.18
CA TYR A 140 13.12 10.04 -4.89
C TYR A 140 12.36 11.33 -4.61
N LEU A 141 11.98 11.59 -3.36
CA LEU A 141 11.40 12.88 -3.00
C LEU A 141 12.32 14.03 -3.45
N ASN A 142 11.69 15.02 -4.07
CA ASN A 142 12.27 16.27 -4.50
C ASN A 142 11.19 17.36 -4.40
N ASP A 143 11.56 18.63 -4.57
CA ASP A 143 10.60 19.75 -4.43
C ASP A 143 9.43 19.68 -5.44
N GLU A 144 9.60 19.00 -6.58
CA GLU A 144 8.53 18.79 -7.57
C GLU A 144 7.55 17.67 -7.15
N ASN A 145 8.02 16.66 -6.40
CA ASN A 145 7.26 15.53 -5.91
C ASN A 145 6.22 15.89 -4.83
N LEU A 146 6.30 17.11 -4.30
CA LEU A 146 5.30 17.67 -3.37
C LEU A 146 4.02 18.13 -4.08
N LYS A 147 4.05 18.34 -5.40
CA LYS A 147 2.87 18.67 -6.22
C LYS A 147 2.11 17.38 -6.56
N ARG A 148 1.43 16.83 -5.56
CA ARG A 148 0.67 15.56 -5.59
C ARG A 148 -0.62 15.62 -6.40
N ALA A 149 -0.67 16.38 -7.49
CA ALA A 149 -1.88 16.62 -8.28
C ALA A 149 -2.59 15.30 -8.62
N GLN A 150 -3.84 15.15 -8.14
CA GLN A 150 -4.73 14.01 -8.36
C GLN A 150 -4.13 12.65 -8.01
N SER A 151 -3.30 12.60 -6.97
CA SER A 151 -2.65 11.37 -6.52
C SER A 151 -2.89 11.09 -5.04
N MET A 152 -2.70 9.81 -4.68
CA MET A 152 -2.68 9.35 -3.30
C MET A 152 -1.36 8.64 -2.99
N LEU A 153 -0.97 8.62 -1.73
CA LEU A 153 0.20 7.89 -1.23
C LEU A 153 -0.24 6.80 -0.26
N VAL A 154 -0.04 5.54 -0.65
CA VAL A 154 -0.12 4.39 0.25
C VAL A 154 1.25 4.25 0.91
N SER A 155 1.36 4.63 2.17
CA SER A 155 2.64 4.80 2.87
C SER A 155 2.89 3.72 3.91
N VAL A 156 4.14 3.24 3.98
CA VAL A 156 4.55 2.27 4.99
C VAL A 156 5.09 3.00 6.22
N ILE A 157 4.46 2.74 7.36
CA ILE A 157 4.88 3.29 8.65
C ILE A 157 5.20 2.16 9.62
N SER A 158 6.03 2.45 10.62
CA SER A 158 6.15 1.63 11.83
C SER A 158 5.32 2.28 12.92
N VAL A 159 4.38 1.55 13.52
CA VAL A 159 3.61 2.00 14.69
C VAL A 159 3.99 1.10 15.85
N ASN A 160 4.65 1.66 16.88
CA ASN A 160 5.12 0.88 18.04
C ASN A 160 5.95 -0.36 17.65
N GLY A 161 6.74 -0.25 16.57
CA GLY A 161 7.61 -1.34 16.08
C GLY A 161 6.96 -2.31 15.09
N ALA A 162 5.67 -2.17 14.78
CA ALA A 162 4.96 -3.02 13.82
C ALA A 162 4.70 -2.28 12.49
N LEU A 163 4.87 -2.99 11.36
CA LEU A 163 4.58 -2.43 10.03
C LEU A 163 3.08 -2.18 9.87
N HIS A 164 2.73 -1.01 9.34
CA HIS A 164 1.36 -0.61 9.07
C HIS A 164 1.29 0.22 7.79
N TYR A 165 0.14 0.17 7.12
CA TYR A 165 -0.13 0.96 5.93
C TYR A 165 -1.20 2.00 6.21
N ILE A 166 -0.94 3.22 5.77
CA ILE A 166 -1.88 4.34 5.79
C ILE A 166 -1.95 4.95 4.40
N LEU A 167 -2.99 5.76 4.18
CA LEU A 167 -3.24 6.40 2.91
C LEU A 167 -3.46 7.89 3.13
N ASN A 168 -2.87 8.73 2.27
CA ASN A 168 -3.19 10.14 2.23
C ASN A 168 -3.40 10.63 0.80
N ASN A 169 -4.27 11.62 0.62
CA ASN A 169 -4.51 12.25 -0.67
C ASN A 169 -3.85 13.64 -0.76
N GLU A 170 -3.94 14.26 -1.93
CA GLU A 170 -3.39 15.59 -2.19
C GLU A 170 -4.04 16.70 -1.33
N GLN A 171 -5.27 16.51 -0.86
CA GLN A 171 -6.01 17.46 -0.02
C GLN A 171 -5.55 17.40 1.45
N GLY A 172 -4.61 16.51 1.79
CA GLY A 172 -4.18 16.29 3.17
C GLY A 172 -5.18 15.49 4.00
N GLU A 173 -6.17 14.85 3.37
CA GLU A 173 -7.01 13.88 4.07
C GLU A 173 -6.23 12.59 4.28
N TRP A 174 -6.46 11.97 5.42
CA TRP A 174 -5.80 10.74 5.85
C TRP A 174 -6.81 9.64 6.07
N PHE A 175 -6.43 8.44 5.66
CA PHE A 175 -7.14 7.20 5.93
C PHE A 175 -6.21 6.22 6.62
N ASP A 176 -6.63 5.81 7.81
CA ASP A 176 -5.94 4.84 8.62
C ASP A 176 -6.89 3.69 8.96
N PRO A 177 -6.68 2.48 8.39
CA PRO A 177 -7.57 1.35 8.61
C PRO A 177 -7.75 0.95 10.08
N HIS A 178 -6.80 1.29 10.97
CA HIS A 178 -6.89 1.01 12.40
C HIS A 178 -7.77 2.00 13.17
N LEU A 179 -8.02 3.18 12.62
CA LEU A 179 -8.74 4.25 13.32
C LEU A 179 -10.20 4.27 12.87
N LYS A 180 -11.10 4.50 13.83
CA LYS A 180 -12.53 4.70 13.55
C LYS A 180 -12.83 6.11 13.05
N GLU A 181 -11.95 7.05 13.36
CA GLU A 181 -12.08 8.45 13.00
C GLU A 181 -11.76 8.66 11.52
N ARG A 182 -12.62 9.42 10.84
CA ARG A 182 -12.64 9.53 9.38
C ARG A 182 -11.64 10.53 8.81
N VAL A 183 -11.15 11.46 9.62
CA VAL A 183 -10.26 12.53 9.16
C VAL A 183 -9.23 12.76 10.24
N GLN A 184 -7.98 12.46 9.91
CA GLN A 184 -6.83 12.91 10.68
C GLN A 184 -6.27 14.16 10.01
N LEU A 185 -5.85 15.15 10.80
CA LEU A 185 -5.24 16.38 10.30
C LEU A 185 -3.73 16.34 10.51
N TRP A 186 -3.10 15.23 10.11
CA TRP A 186 -1.65 15.09 10.21
C TRP A 186 -0.94 15.86 9.09
N ASP A 187 0.29 16.28 9.38
CA ASP A 187 1.18 16.87 8.39
C ASP A 187 1.49 15.87 7.28
N PRO A 188 1.91 16.31 6.09
CA PRO A 188 2.30 15.42 4.98
C PRO A 188 3.28 14.31 5.38
N ILE A 189 3.08 13.08 4.86
CA ILE A 189 3.94 11.92 5.19
C ILE A 189 5.43 12.22 4.97
N GLU A 190 5.73 13.00 3.94
CA GLU A 190 7.05 13.38 3.49
C GLU A 190 7.83 14.21 4.52
N THR A 191 7.13 14.82 5.47
CA THR A 191 7.70 15.68 6.52
C THR A 191 7.60 15.05 7.92
N TRP A 192 7.17 13.79 8.05
CA TRP A 192 6.98 13.13 9.35
C TRP A 192 8.28 12.91 10.13
N ASP A 193 9.45 12.99 9.49
CA ASP A 193 10.75 12.96 10.16
C ASP A 193 11.00 14.23 11.01
N LYS A 194 10.33 15.34 10.69
CA LYS A 194 10.49 16.65 11.34
C LYS A 194 9.21 17.18 11.97
N SER A 195 8.09 16.47 11.82
CA SER A 195 6.79 16.87 12.34
C SER A 195 6.42 16.08 13.60
N ASP A 196 5.85 16.79 14.57
CA ASP A 196 5.19 16.23 15.74
C ASP A 196 3.68 16.01 15.52
N ASN A 197 3.10 16.60 14.46
CA ASN A 197 1.69 16.45 14.08
C ASN A 197 1.50 15.25 13.14
N LYS A 198 1.60 14.05 13.72
CA LYS A 198 1.49 12.76 13.01
C LYS A 198 0.82 11.71 13.89
N ARG A 199 0.65 10.49 13.35
CA ARG A 199 0.13 9.35 14.13
C ARG A 199 1.01 9.08 15.35
N ASP A 200 0.40 8.97 16.52
CA ASP A 200 1.11 8.66 17.75
C ASP A 200 1.86 7.32 17.68
N GLY A 201 3.09 7.31 18.20
CA GLY A 201 4.01 6.17 18.13
C GLY A 201 4.44 5.76 16.72
N ALA A 202 4.20 6.59 15.70
CA ALA A 202 4.47 6.26 14.31
C ALA A 202 5.70 6.96 13.72
N THR A 203 6.43 6.22 12.89
CA THR A 203 7.52 6.72 12.06
C THR A 203 7.32 6.26 10.62
N TRP A 204 7.46 7.18 9.66
CA TRP A 204 7.47 6.81 8.25
C TRP A 204 8.77 6.08 7.90
N LEU A 205 8.66 4.94 7.21
CA LEU A 205 9.84 4.17 6.78
C LEU A 205 10.55 4.80 5.57
N GLY A 206 10.02 5.90 5.04
CA GLY A 206 10.61 6.59 3.91
C GLY A 206 10.26 5.96 2.56
N VAL A 207 9.19 5.16 2.49
CA VAL A 207 8.69 4.57 1.24
C VAL A 207 7.16 4.62 1.17
N SER A 208 6.65 4.91 -0.02
CA SER A 208 5.22 4.93 -0.34
C SER A 208 4.98 4.47 -1.78
N ILE A 209 3.79 3.94 -2.07
CA ILE A 209 3.28 3.80 -3.44
C ILE A 209 2.49 5.06 -3.75
N ARG A 210 2.89 5.81 -4.78
CA ARG A 210 2.05 6.86 -5.34
C ARG A 210 1.11 6.26 -6.36
N VAL A 211 -0.17 6.53 -6.19
CA VAL A 211 -1.27 5.97 -6.96
C VAL A 211 -2.00 7.11 -7.67
N LYS A 212 -2.22 6.95 -8.97
CA LYS A 212 -2.96 7.88 -9.83
C LYS A 212 -4.01 7.10 -10.63
N ASN A 213 -5.10 7.79 -10.99
CA ASN A 213 -5.96 7.28 -12.05
C ASN A 213 -5.21 7.30 -13.39
N LYS A 214 -5.64 6.46 -14.34
CA LYS A 214 -5.10 6.43 -15.70
C LYS A 214 -5.43 7.70 -16.49
#